data_AF-A0A317T4Y5-F1
#
_entry.id   AF-A0A317T4Y5-F1
#
_cell.length_a   1.000
_cell.length_b   1.000
_cell.length_c   1.000
_cell.angle_alpha   90.00
_cell.angle_beta   90.00
_cell.angle_gamma   90.00
#
_symmetry.space_group_name_H-M   'P 1'
#
loop_
_entity.id
_entity.type
_entity.pdbx_description
1 polymer ?
#
loop_
_entity_poly.entity_id
_entity_poly.type
_entity_poly.pdbx_seq_one_letter_code
_entity_poly.pdbx_strand_id
1 'polypeptide(L)'
;MEPPPKFGPPIKGIAIHYREAFAEKKEAVEHMVTFMQKPDASLSKCRPEAIRRFGLMPAMNMSEEKLRVVSEWLWEQFDPELKRLHDSGHHH
;
A
#
# COMPACT_ATOMS: atom_id res chain seq x y z
N MET A 1 12.45 -17.30 16.12
CA MET A 1 11.62 -16.49 15.22
C MET A 1 10.27 -16.32 15.89
N GLU A 2 9.80 -15.09 16.06
CA GLU A 2 8.44 -14.83 16.54
C GLU A 2 7.43 -15.33 15.50
N PRO A 3 6.25 -15.86 15.90
CA PRO A 3 5.27 -16.35 14.95
C PRO A 3 4.82 -15.21 14.02
N PRO A 4 4.46 -15.52 12.76
CA PRO A 4 3.95 -14.52 11.84
C PRO A 4 2.78 -13.77 12.49
N PRO A 5 2.77 -12.44 12.40
CA PRO A 5 1.68 -11.63 12.91
C PRO A 5 0.36 -12.07 12.27
N LYS A 6 -0.64 -12.34 13.10
CA LYS A 6 -1.93 -12.93 12.67
C LYS A 6 -2.74 -12.02 11.75
N PHE A 7 -2.44 -10.72 11.75
CA PHE A 7 -3.16 -9.71 11.00
C PHE A 7 -2.18 -8.70 10.42
N GLY A 8 -2.45 -8.21 9.21
CA GLY A 8 -1.76 -7.05 8.65
C GLY A 8 -2.34 -5.73 9.19
N PRO A 9 -1.65 -4.60 8.96
CA PRO A 9 -2.23 -3.28 9.23
C PRO A 9 -3.45 -3.02 8.34
N PRO A 10 -4.37 -2.11 8.74
CA PRO A 10 -5.52 -1.74 7.92
C PRO A 10 -5.10 -1.14 6.56
N ILE A 11 -5.65 -1.67 5.47
CA ILE A 11 -5.30 -1.26 4.08
C ILE A 11 -5.48 0.25 3.87
N LYS A 12 -6.56 0.85 4.41
CA LYS A 12 -6.80 2.29 4.34
C LYS A 12 -5.66 3.11 4.96
N GLY A 13 -5.10 2.65 6.08
CA GLY A 13 -3.98 3.31 6.75
C GLY A 13 -2.70 3.25 5.92
N ILE A 14 -2.44 2.11 5.26
CA ILE A 14 -1.32 1.98 4.31
C ILE A 14 -1.49 2.99 3.18
N ALA A 15 -2.67 3.05 2.56
CA ALA A 15 -2.92 3.96 1.43
C ALA A 15 -2.73 5.44 1.81
N ILE A 16 -3.19 5.85 3.01
CA ILE A 16 -2.97 7.21 3.53
C ILE A 16 -1.48 7.51 3.65
N HIS A 17 -0.68 6.64 4.27
CA HIS A 17 0.75 6.87 4.42
C HIS A 17 1.49 6.94 3.08
N TYR A 18 1.06 6.18 2.08
CA TYR A 18 1.63 6.29 0.74
C TYR A 18 1.25 7.60 0.05
N ARG A 19 0.03 8.12 0.26
CA ARG A 19 -0.38 9.45 -0.23
C ARG A 19 0.34 10.59 0.49
N GLU A 20 0.67 10.42 1.76
CA GLU A 20 1.49 11.38 2.51
C GLU A 20 2.95 11.38 2.03
N ALA A 21 3.47 10.22 1.62
CA ALA A 21 4.87 10.05 1.24
C ALA A 21 5.16 10.37 -0.24
N PHE A 22 4.16 10.30 -1.12
CA PHE A 22 4.33 10.47 -2.57
C PHE A 22 3.26 11.38 -3.15
N ALA A 23 3.67 12.31 -4.01
CA ALA A 23 2.74 13.14 -4.78
C ALA A 23 2.19 12.39 -6.00
N GLU A 24 3.05 11.61 -6.68
CA GLU A 24 2.73 10.98 -7.96
C GLU A 24 2.40 9.50 -7.81
N LYS A 25 1.33 9.06 -8.51
CA LYS A 25 0.91 7.64 -8.56
C LYS A 25 2.06 6.72 -8.97
N LYS A 26 2.83 7.14 -9.98
CA LYS A 26 3.91 6.33 -10.55
C LYS A 26 4.98 6.00 -9.51
N GLU A 27 5.43 7.01 -8.76
CA GLU A 27 6.45 6.85 -7.72
C GLU A 27 5.96 5.97 -6.58
N ALA A 28 4.70 6.17 -6.14
CA ALA A 28 4.09 5.34 -5.11
C ALA A 28 4.00 3.87 -5.54
N VAL A 29 3.55 3.59 -6.78
CA VAL A 29 3.42 2.24 -7.32
C VAL A 29 4.78 1.55 -7.45
N GLU A 30 5.78 2.23 -8.00
CA GLU A 30 7.14 1.70 -8.12
C GLU A 30 7.74 1.36 -6.75
N HIS A 31 7.51 2.23 -5.76
CA HIS A 31 7.94 1.98 -4.40
C HIS A 31 7.21 0.79 -3.75
N MET A 32 5.88 0.69 -3.90
CA MET A 32 5.10 -0.45 -3.39
C MET A 32 5.59 -1.78 -3.98
N VAL A 33 5.79 -1.83 -5.30
CA VAL A 33 6.30 -3.02 -6.00
C VAL A 33 7.66 -3.43 -5.44
N THR A 34 8.59 -2.46 -5.32
CA THR A 34 9.93 -2.69 -4.75
C THR A 34 9.85 -3.24 -3.33
N PHE A 35 9.02 -2.62 -2.48
CA PHE A 35 8.82 -3.05 -1.09
C PHE A 35 8.21 -4.46 -1.02
N MET A 36 7.26 -4.81 -1.89
CA MET A 36 6.63 -6.14 -1.87
C MET A 36 7.56 -7.24 -2.40
N GLN A 37 8.44 -6.94 -3.35
CA GLN A 37 9.44 -7.89 -3.86
C GLN A 37 10.57 -8.13 -2.85
N LYS A 38 11.04 -7.05 -2.21
CA LYS A 38 12.14 -7.11 -1.24
C LYS A 38 11.81 -6.22 -0.04
N PRO A 39 10.96 -6.68 0.87
CA PRO A 39 10.57 -5.92 2.04
C PRO A 39 11.78 -5.61 2.91
N ASP A 40 11.94 -4.35 3.26
CA ASP A 40 12.98 -3.86 4.16
C ASP A 40 12.37 -2.83 5.11
N ALA A 41 12.76 -2.89 6.38
CA ALA A 41 12.22 -1.98 7.39
C ALA A 41 12.50 -0.51 7.07
N SER A 42 13.63 -0.19 6.43
CA SER A 42 13.99 1.16 6.00
C SER A 42 13.16 1.67 4.82
N LEU A 43 12.58 0.76 4.03
CA LEU A 43 11.70 1.10 2.92
C LEU A 43 10.24 1.24 3.37
N SER A 44 9.88 0.84 4.60
CA SER A 44 8.51 1.00 5.09
C SER A 44 8.08 2.47 5.11
N LYS A 45 6.95 2.77 4.46
CA LYS A 45 6.28 4.08 4.55
C LYS A 45 5.24 4.14 5.67
N CYS A 46 4.93 3.00 6.29
CA CYS A 46 4.14 2.98 7.51
C CYS A 46 5.02 3.41 8.70
N ARG A 47 4.38 3.94 9.75
CA ARG A 47 5.08 4.34 10.97
C ARG A 47 5.85 3.14 11.59
N PRO A 48 6.97 3.37 12.30
CA PRO A 48 7.78 2.29 12.90
C PRO A 48 6.99 1.34 13.81
N GLU A 49 5.92 1.82 14.45
CA GLU A 49 5.05 1.01 15.29
C GLU A 49 4.30 -0.08 14.50
N ALA A 50 4.11 0.11 13.20
CA ALA A 50 3.49 -0.88 12.33
C ALA A 50 4.38 -2.13 12.23
N ILE A 51 5.69 -1.97 12.04
CA ILE A 51 6.63 -3.10 12.01
C ILE A 51 6.72 -3.75 13.39
N ARG A 52 6.74 -2.95 14.47
CA ARG A 52 6.76 -3.50 15.84
C ARG A 52 5.51 -4.33 16.17
N ARG A 53 4.35 -3.96 15.62
CA ARG A 53 3.06 -4.60 15.92
C ARG A 53 2.71 -5.74 14.97
N PHE A 54 3.03 -5.57 13.69
CA PHE A 54 2.63 -6.46 12.59
C PHE A 54 3.81 -7.08 11.87
N GLY A 55 5.02 -6.99 12.43
CA GLY A 55 6.24 -7.50 11.80
C GLY A 55 6.55 -6.84 10.46
N LEU A 56 7.64 -7.30 9.85
CA LEU A 56 7.92 -6.97 8.46
C LEU A 56 7.13 -7.92 7.55
N MET A 57 6.52 -7.36 6.50
CA MET A 57 5.81 -8.15 5.49
C MET A 57 6.77 -9.16 4.84
N PRO A 58 6.36 -10.42 4.61
CA PRO A 58 7.18 -11.35 3.83
C PRO A 58 7.24 -10.94 2.35
N ALA A 59 8.33 -11.29 1.68
CA ALA A 59 8.47 -11.07 0.24
C ALA A 59 7.36 -11.80 -0.53
N MET A 60 6.75 -11.12 -1.50
CA MET A 60 5.68 -11.69 -2.31
C MET A 60 6.23 -12.31 -3.59
N ASN A 61 6.05 -13.64 -3.71
CA ASN A 61 6.44 -14.41 -4.89
C ASN A 61 5.37 -14.32 -5.98
N MET A 62 5.26 -13.15 -6.60
CA MET A 62 4.39 -12.94 -7.76
C MET A 62 5.10 -12.06 -8.81
N SER A 63 4.60 -12.07 -10.04
CA SER A 63 5.19 -11.27 -11.12
C SER A 63 5.08 -9.77 -10.82
N GLU A 64 6.04 -9.00 -11.30
CA GLU A 64 6.04 -7.54 -11.17
C GLU A 64 4.74 -6.92 -11.72
N GLU A 65 4.24 -7.44 -12.84
CA GLU A 65 2.97 -7.03 -13.45
C GLU A 65 1.79 -7.15 -12.46
N LYS A 66 1.68 -8.28 -11.75
CA LYS A 66 0.62 -8.48 -10.76
C LYS A 66 0.79 -7.55 -9.56
N LEU A 67 2.02 -7.36 -9.09
CA LEU A 67 2.31 -6.41 -8.00
C LEU A 67 1.95 -4.99 -8.38
N ARG A 68 2.20 -4.60 -9.63
CA ARG A 68 1.85 -3.29 -10.17
C ARG A 68 0.34 -3.10 -10.19
N VAL A 69 -0.42 -4.06 -10.72
CA VAL A 69 -1.89 -4.02 -10.71
C VAL A 69 -2.45 -3.87 -9.28
N VAL A 70 -1.93 -4.64 -8.32
CA VAL A 70 -2.35 -4.55 -6.91
C VAL A 70 -2.01 -3.18 -6.31
N SER A 71 -0.83 -2.64 -6.61
CA SER A 71 -0.38 -1.33 -6.13
C SER A 71 -1.22 -0.18 -6.71
N GLU A 72 -1.52 -0.26 -8.01
CA GLU A 72 -2.36 0.71 -8.69
C GLU A 72 -3.78 0.70 -8.14
N TRP A 73 -4.37 -0.49 -7.95
CA TRP A 73 -5.67 -0.63 -7.30
C TRP A 73 -5.65 -0.03 -5.90
N LEU A 74 -4.63 -0.33 -5.08
CA LEU A 74 -4.50 0.22 -3.73
C LEU A 74 -4.45 1.76 -3.74
N TRP A 75 -3.71 2.35 -4.68
CA TRP A 75 -3.62 3.80 -4.84
C TRP A 75 -4.97 4.41 -5.21
N GLU A 76 -5.67 3.83 -6.19
CA GLU A 76 -6.93 4.36 -6.73
C GLU A 76 -8.12 4.19 -5.81
N GLN A 77 -8.26 3.05 -5.13
CA GLN A 77 -9.40 2.77 -4.26
C GLN A 77 -9.54 3.76 -3.10
N PHE A 78 -8.43 4.34 -2.68
CA PHE A 78 -8.38 5.31 -1.58
C PHE A 78 -8.04 6.72 -2.08
N ASP A 79 -8.17 6.97 -3.38
CA ASP A 79 -8.09 8.31 -3.96
C ASP A 79 -9.34 9.13 -3.55
N PRO A 80 -9.19 10.20 -2.77
CA PRO A 80 -10.32 11.02 -2.35
C PRO A 80 -11.04 11.69 -3.52
N GLU A 81 -10.32 12.08 -4.58
CA GLU A 81 -10.91 12.74 -5.74
C GLU A 81 -11.65 11.74 -6.63
N LEU A 82 -11.08 10.55 -6.82
CA LEU A 82 -11.74 9.49 -7.58
C LEU A 82 -12.99 8.97 -6.86
N LYS A 83 -12.96 8.90 -5.52
CA LYS A 83 -14.14 8.63 -4.70
C LYS A 83 -15.21 9.71 -4.85
N ARG A 84 -14.85 10.99 -4.83
CA ARG A 84 -15.81 12.08 -5.08
C ARG A 84 -16.44 11.98 -6.47
N LEU A 85 -15.66 11.67 -7.50
CA LEU A 85 -16.17 11.49 -8.87
C LEU A 85 -17.16 10.31 -8.95
N HIS A 86 -16.85 9.17 -8.33
CA HIS A 86 -17.77 8.04 -8.24
C HIS A 86 -19.08 8.41 -7.52
N ASP A 87 -18.97 9.09 -6.37
CA ASP A 87 -20.14 9.49 -5.56
C ASP A 87 -20.99 10.54 -6.31
N SER A 88 -20.38 11.40 -7.15
CA SER A 88 -21.08 12.40 -7.97
C SER A 88 -21.80 11.84 -9.21
N GLY A 89 -21.46 10.63 -9.67
CA GLY A 89 -22.09 9.97 -10.81
C GLY A 89 -23.41 9.25 -10.50
N HIS A 90 -23.81 9.19 -9.22
CA HIS A 90 -25.03 8.52 -8.77
C HIS A 90 -26.28 9.43 -8.68
N HIS A 91 -26.20 10.65 -9.22
CA HIS A 91 -27.34 11.55 -9.37
C HIS A 91 -27.75 11.65 -10.85
N HIS A 92 -28.51 10.68 -11.33
CA HIS A 92 -29.30 10.79 -12.56
C HIS A 92 -30.64 10.07 -12.41
#